data_AF-A0A453QB13-F1
#
_entry.id   AF-A0A453QB13-F1
#
_cell.length_a   1.000
_cell.length_b   1.000
_cell.length_c   1.000
_cell.angle_alpha   90.00
_cell.angle_beta   90.00
_cell.angle_gamma   90.00
#
_symmetry.space_group_name_H-M   'P 1'
#
loop_
_entity.id
_entity.type
_entity.pdbx_description
1 polymer ?
#
loop_
_entity_poly.entity_id
_entity_poly.type
_entity_poly.pdbx_seq_one_letter_code
_entity_poly.pdbx_strand_id
1 'polypeptide(L)'
;MGNGKGKAKELSPQDAALLIQMNYRAHLAHRSQVLRCLRDLAVAKAKLKELRSLFYNLSYRRRLSHDHEERQRFSEKIIVLLLTVDALEGPDFMVRTAKKSMLEELESMLEIVDPQPPGKQRSFNRRKFDLPEGGAIPNEKTAGVNNAVRVINTGKGK
;
A
#
# COMPACT_ATOMS: atom_id res chain seq x y z
N MET A 1 22.33 54.20 19.97
CA MET A 1 20.94 53.72 20.18
C MET A 1 20.95 52.20 20.14
N GLY A 2 20.23 51.57 21.06
CA GLY A 2 20.53 50.23 21.59
C GLY A 2 20.37 49.04 20.66
N ASN A 3 21.39 48.17 20.66
CA ASN A 3 21.38 46.83 20.08
C ASN A 3 20.57 45.89 21.00
N GLY A 4 19.27 45.76 20.74
CA GLY A 4 18.37 44.84 21.41
C GLY A 4 18.63 43.38 21.00
N LYS A 5 19.73 42.78 21.47
CA LYS A 5 19.87 41.32 21.49
C LYS A 5 18.85 40.79 22.49
N GLY A 6 17.75 40.21 21.99
CA GLY A 6 16.70 39.63 22.82
C GLY A 6 17.31 38.70 23.85
N LYS A 7 17.07 38.97 25.14
CA LYS A 7 17.52 38.12 26.24
C LYS A 7 16.90 36.75 26.04
N ALA A 8 17.74 35.71 25.92
CA ALA A 8 17.26 34.34 25.96
C ALA A 8 16.44 34.16 27.24
N LYS A 9 15.18 33.72 27.11
CA LYS A 9 14.30 33.48 28.25
C LYS A 9 14.93 32.34 29.07
N GLU A 10 15.48 32.65 30.23
CA GLU A 10 15.92 31.61 31.18
C GLU A 10 14.71 30.75 31.52
N LEU A 11 14.81 29.47 31.18
CA LEU A 11 13.78 28.48 31.47
C LEU A 11 13.83 28.17 32.98
N SER A 12 12.66 28.02 33.60
CA SER A 12 12.62 27.47 34.95
C SER A 12 13.22 26.06 34.95
N PRO A 13 13.80 25.57 36.06
CA PRO A 13 14.32 24.21 36.14
C PRO A 13 13.28 23.15 35.72
N GLN A 14 11.99 23.40 36.02
CA GLN A 14 10.87 22.55 35.65
C GLN A 14 10.60 22.56 34.15
N ASP A 15 10.59 23.74 33.52
CA ASP A 15 10.39 23.87 32.08
C ASP A 15 11.57 23.28 31.30
N ALA A 16 12.80 23.49 31.79
CA ALA A 16 14.00 22.90 31.22
C ALA A 16 13.96 21.37 31.29
N ALA A 17 13.60 20.81 32.46
CA ALA A 17 13.45 19.37 32.63
C ALA A 17 12.38 18.79 31.70
N LEU A 18 11.23 19.45 31.59
CA LEU A 18 10.15 19.03 30.68
C LEU A 18 10.62 19.01 29.23
N LEU A 19 11.30 20.08 28.78
CA LEU A 19 11.82 20.19 27.42
C LEU A 19 12.83 19.09 27.11
N ILE A 20 13.76 18.82 28.05
CA ILE A 20 14.74 17.73 27.91
C ILE A 20 14.03 16.38 27.78
N GLN A 21 13.06 16.09 28.66
CA GLN A 21 12.33 14.82 28.64
C GLN A 21 11.51 14.64 27.36
N MET A 22 10.82 15.68 26.90
CA MET A 22 10.04 15.64 25.66
C MET A 22 10.93 15.36 24.45
N ASN A 23 12.05 16.07 24.32
CA ASN A 23 13.00 15.86 23.22
C ASN A 23 13.62 14.47 23.25
N TYR A 24 13.99 13.97 24.44
CA TYR A 24 14.53 12.63 24.59
C TYR A 24 13.52 11.55 24.18
N ARG A 25 12.25 11.68 24.61
CA ARG A 25 11.17 10.76 24.20
C ARG A 25 10.93 10.82 22.68
N ALA A 26 10.90 12.01 22.09
CA ALA A 26 10.76 12.19 20.65
C ALA A 26 11.93 11.54 19.88
N HIS A 27 13.17 11.72 20.35
CA HIS A 27 14.35 11.09 19.77
C HIS A 27 14.27 9.56 19.80
N LEU A 28 13.91 8.98 20.94
CA LEU A 28 13.74 7.53 21.08
C LEU A 28 12.64 6.99 20.17
N ALA A 29 11.48 7.66 20.13
CA ALA A 29 10.38 7.29 19.24
C ALA A 29 10.84 7.30 17.77
N HIS A 30 11.47 8.39 17.33
CA HIS A 30 11.98 8.53 15.97
C HIS A 30 12.99 7.43 15.60
N ARG A 31 13.98 7.18 16.47
CA ARG A 31 14.98 6.14 16.26
C ARG A 31 14.35 4.76 16.17
N SER A 32 13.41 4.44 17.06
CA SER A 32 12.71 3.15 17.06
C SER A 32 11.88 2.94 15.79
N GLN A 33 11.25 4.00 15.29
CA GLN A 33 10.48 3.98 14.05
C GLN A 33 11.39 3.72 12.85
N VAL A 34 12.49 4.47 12.70
CA VAL A 34 13.44 4.30 11.59
C VAL A 34 13.98 2.85 11.54
N LEU A 35 14.37 2.30 12.69
CA LEU A 35 14.86 0.92 12.75
C LEU A 35 13.80 -0.12 12.35
N ARG A 36 12.53 0.11 12.74
CA ARG A 36 11.42 -0.75 12.33
C ARG A 36 11.22 -0.68 10.81
N CYS A 37 11.15 0.52 10.25
CA CYS A 37 11.02 0.72 8.80
C CYS A 37 12.17 0.05 8.01
N LEU A 38 13.41 0.15 8.51
CA LEU A 38 14.56 -0.49 7.87
C LEU A 38 14.46 -2.02 7.90
N ARG A 39 13.96 -2.60 9.00
CA ARG A 39 13.73 -4.04 9.11
C ARG A 39 12.67 -4.49 8.11
N ASP A 40 11.54 -3.80 8.06
CA ASP A 40 10.43 -4.15 7.16
C ASP A 40 10.86 -4.01 5.69
N LEU A 41 11.64 -2.97 5.36
CA LEU A 41 12.25 -2.78 4.05
C LEU A 41 13.21 -3.94 3.68
N ALA A 42 14.00 -4.43 4.63
CA ALA A 42 14.90 -5.56 4.39
C ALA A 42 14.13 -6.85 4.07
N VAL A 43 13.03 -7.10 4.79
CA VAL A 43 12.12 -8.24 4.51
C VAL A 43 11.51 -8.10 3.12
N ALA A 44 11.00 -6.93 2.77
CA ALA A 44 10.46 -6.67 1.44
C ALA A 44 11.51 -6.88 0.34
N LYS A 45 12.75 -6.41 0.54
CA LYS A 45 13.86 -6.61 -0.40
C LYS A 45 14.19 -8.09 -0.61
N ALA A 46 14.15 -8.90 0.46
CA ALA A 46 14.34 -10.34 0.35
C ALA A 46 13.24 -10.98 -0.51
N LYS A 47 11.98 -10.59 -0.30
CA LYS A 47 10.85 -11.06 -1.12
C LYS A 47 10.93 -10.63 -2.58
N LEU A 48 11.37 -9.40 -2.85
CA LEU A 48 11.65 -8.97 -4.22
C LEU A 48 12.75 -9.81 -4.87
N LYS A 49 13.80 -10.18 -4.12
CA LYS A 49 14.87 -11.05 -4.61
C LYS A 49 14.36 -12.45 -4.97
N GLU A 50 13.48 -13.03 -4.14
CA GLU A 50 12.81 -14.31 -4.45
C GLU A 50 11.98 -14.20 -5.74
N LEU A 51 11.17 -13.14 -5.87
CA LEU A 51 10.36 -12.92 -7.08
C LEU A 51 11.21 -12.71 -8.33
N ARG A 52 12.30 -11.94 -8.25
CA ARG A 52 13.27 -11.79 -9.34
C ARG A 52 13.81 -13.14 -9.81
N SER A 53 14.20 -13.99 -8.86
CA SER A 53 14.74 -15.32 -9.19
C SER A 53 13.74 -16.15 -9.98
N LEU A 54 12.47 -16.12 -9.61
CA LEU A 54 11.39 -16.79 -10.34
C LEU A 54 11.13 -16.12 -11.70
N PHE A 55 11.05 -14.79 -11.73
CA PHE A 55 10.72 -14.01 -12.92
C PHE A 55 11.74 -14.18 -14.04
N TYR A 56 13.04 -14.23 -13.71
CA TYR A 56 14.10 -14.44 -14.69
C TYR A 56 14.36 -15.92 -15.01
N ASN A 57 13.72 -16.85 -14.31
CA ASN A 57 13.82 -18.27 -14.61
C ASN A 57 13.03 -18.61 -15.89
N LEU A 58 13.73 -19.03 -16.95
CA LEU A 58 13.13 -19.28 -18.25
C LEU A 58 12.07 -20.40 -18.23
N SER A 59 12.32 -21.47 -17.46
CA SER A 59 11.39 -22.59 -17.33
C SER A 59 10.12 -22.16 -16.60
N TYR A 60 10.26 -21.32 -15.57
CA TYR A 60 9.11 -20.77 -14.85
C TYR A 60 8.33 -19.76 -15.71
N ARG A 61 8.99 -18.91 -16.49
CA ARG A 61 8.31 -18.01 -17.44
C ARG A 61 7.49 -18.75 -18.49
N ARG A 62 7.99 -19.88 -19.01
CA ARG A 62 7.19 -20.73 -19.89
C ARG A 62 5.95 -21.29 -19.18
N ARG A 63 6.04 -21.63 -17.90
CA ARG A 63 4.87 -22.07 -17.13
C ARG A 63 3.84 -20.95 -17.00
N LEU A 64 4.28 -19.73 -16.66
CA LEU A 64 3.41 -18.56 -16.56
C LEU A 64 2.67 -18.22 -17.86
N SER A 65 3.22 -18.58 -19.03
CA SER A 65 2.55 -18.31 -20.31
C SER A 65 1.47 -19.35 -20.68
N HIS A 66 1.54 -20.56 -20.11
CA HIS A 66 0.62 -21.66 -20.44
C HIS A 66 -0.42 -21.93 -19.33
N ASP A 67 -0.08 -21.60 -18.08
CA ASP A 67 -0.93 -21.82 -16.92
C ASP A 67 -1.45 -20.49 -16.38
N HIS A 68 -2.73 -20.21 -16.64
CA HIS A 68 -3.40 -19.00 -16.18
C HIS A 68 -3.52 -18.91 -14.66
N GLU A 69 -3.67 -20.05 -13.96
CA GLU A 69 -3.78 -20.07 -12.51
C GLU A 69 -2.42 -19.74 -11.88
N GLU A 70 -1.34 -20.33 -12.38
CA GLU A 70 0.01 -20.02 -11.91
C GLU A 70 0.42 -18.58 -12.24
N ARG A 71 0.01 -18.06 -13.41
CA ARG A 71 0.16 -16.64 -13.76
C ARG A 71 -0.56 -15.74 -12.76
N GLN A 72 -1.81 -16.03 -12.45
CA GLN A 72 -2.61 -15.27 -11.48
C GLN A 72 -1.95 -15.28 -10.09
N ARG A 73 -1.54 -16.46 -9.61
CA ARG A 73 -0.82 -16.60 -8.33
C ARG A 73 0.47 -15.79 -8.30
N PHE A 74 1.20 -15.74 -9.40
CA PHE A 74 2.43 -14.96 -9.48
C PHE A 74 2.15 -13.45 -9.48
N SER A 75 1.13 -12.99 -10.21
CA SER A 75 0.65 -11.60 -10.17
C SER A 75 0.21 -11.18 -8.77
N GLU A 76 -0.53 -12.04 -8.06
CA GLU A 76 -0.94 -11.80 -6.67
C GLU A 76 0.26 -11.62 -5.74
N LYS A 77 1.31 -12.45 -5.88
CA LYS A 77 2.54 -12.28 -5.09
C LYS A 77 3.20 -10.92 -5.35
N ILE A 78 3.22 -10.46 -6.61
CA ILE A 78 3.75 -9.13 -6.96
C ILE A 78 2.87 -8.03 -6.35
N ILE A 79 1.55 -8.12 -6.49
CA ILE A 79 0.59 -7.14 -5.96
C ILE A 79 0.66 -7.05 -4.43
N VAL A 80 0.73 -8.18 -3.73
CA VAL A 80 0.88 -8.21 -2.26
C VAL A 80 2.18 -7.50 -1.85
N LEU A 81 3.28 -7.74 -2.57
CA LEU A 81 4.54 -7.07 -2.27
C LEU A 81 4.49 -5.57 -2.60
N LEU A 82 3.84 -5.17 -3.70
CA LEU A 82 3.58 -3.76 -4.03
C LEU A 82 2.84 -3.05 -2.89
N LEU A 83 1.73 -3.62 -2.42
CA LEU A 83 0.95 -3.07 -1.31
C LEU A 83 1.75 -3.01 -0.01
N THR A 84 2.55 -4.04 0.26
CA THR A 84 3.42 -4.09 1.44
C THR A 84 4.47 -2.97 1.41
N VAL A 85 5.12 -2.79 0.26
CA VAL A 85 6.14 -1.76 0.05
C VAL A 85 5.52 -0.36 0.06
N ASP A 86 4.33 -0.20 -0.51
CA ASP A 86 3.60 1.07 -0.50
C ASP A 86 3.20 1.49 0.92
N ALA A 87 2.83 0.54 1.77
CA ALA A 87 2.53 0.79 3.18
C ALA A 87 3.78 1.17 4.01
N LEU A 88 5.00 0.97 3.50
CA LEU A 88 6.22 1.41 4.20
C LEU A 88 6.30 2.94 4.18
N GLU A 89 6.19 3.54 5.35
CA GLU A 89 6.41 4.96 5.58
C GLU A 89 7.65 5.12 6.46
N GLY A 90 8.60 5.95 6.02
CA GLY A 90 9.83 6.21 6.76
C GLY A 90 10.28 7.65 6.58
N PRO A 91 10.68 8.36 7.66
CA PRO A 91 11.19 9.73 7.55
C PRO A 91 12.54 9.78 6.82
N ASP A 92 13.27 8.66 6.84
CA ASP A 92 14.60 8.52 6.23
C ASP A 92 14.56 8.56 4.69
N PHE A 93 15.52 9.26 4.10
CA PHE A 93 15.61 9.41 2.64
C PHE A 93 15.99 8.11 1.93
N MET A 94 16.85 7.28 2.51
CA MET A 94 17.25 5.99 1.91
C MET A 94 16.07 5.03 1.85
N VAL A 95 15.21 5.02 2.88
CA VAL A 95 13.96 4.25 2.88
C VAL A 95 13.05 4.68 1.73
N ARG A 96 12.88 5.99 1.53
CA ARG A 96 12.05 6.53 0.44
C ARG A 96 12.58 6.17 -0.95
N THR A 97 13.89 6.31 -1.17
CA THR A 97 14.52 5.97 -2.45
C THR A 97 14.44 4.48 -2.74
N ALA A 98 14.73 3.63 -1.75
CA ALA A 98 14.63 2.18 -1.90
C ALA A 98 13.19 1.73 -2.17
N LYS A 99 12.21 2.29 -1.44
CA LYS A 99 10.78 2.05 -1.69
C LYS A 99 10.42 2.37 -3.14
N LYS A 100 10.77 3.56 -3.62
CA LYS A 100 10.47 4.00 -4.99
C LYS A 100 11.04 3.03 -6.03
N SER A 101 12.32 2.68 -5.90
CA SER A 101 12.97 1.73 -6.82
C SER A 101 12.31 0.35 -6.82
N MET A 102 11.87 -0.13 -5.66
CA MET A 102 11.16 -1.41 -5.56
C MET A 102 9.77 -1.37 -6.20
N LEU A 103 9.03 -0.27 -6.01
CA LEU A 103 7.72 -0.09 -6.63
C LEU A 103 7.81 -0.07 -8.15
N GLU A 104 8.72 0.75 -8.71
CA GLU A 104 8.93 0.86 -10.16
C GLU A 104 9.26 -0.50 -10.79
N GLU A 105 10.11 -1.29 -10.13
CA GLU A 105 10.46 -2.63 -10.63
C GLU A 105 9.31 -3.61 -10.53
N LEU A 106 8.59 -3.64 -9.40
CA LEU A 106 7.47 -4.55 -9.23
C LEU A 106 6.32 -4.22 -10.21
N GLU A 107 6.08 -2.93 -10.46
CA GLU A 107 5.14 -2.47 -11.49
C GLU A 107 5.58 -2.95 -12.88
N SER A 108 6.87 -2.81 -13.21
CA SER A 108 7.42 -3.30 -14.48
C SER A 108 7.29 -4.83 -14.63
N MET A 109 7.55 -5.59 -13.57
CA MET A 109 7.36 -7.04 -13.56
C MET A 109 5.89 -7.41 -13.75
N LEU A 110 4.97 -6.70 -13.08
CA LEU A 110 3.54 -6.96 -13.18
C LEU A 110 3.00 -6.68 -14.57
N GLU A 111 3.44 -5.62 -15.23
CA GLU A 111 3.04 -5.29 -16.61
C GLU A 111 3.41 -6.40 -17.60
N ILE A 112 4.50 -7.13 -17.34
CA ILE A 112 4.94 -8.25 -18.19
C ILE A 112 4.13 -9.52 -17.92
N VAL A 113 3.81 -9.80 -16.65
CA VAL A 113 3.08 -11.03 -16.26
C VAL A 113 1.59 -10.90 -16.51
N ASP A 114 1.04 -9.72 -16.26
CA ASP A 114 -0.38 -9.43 -16.34
C ASP A 114 -0.60 -8.05 -16.99
N PRO A 115 -0.37 -7.96 -18.32
CA PRO A 115 -0.50 -6.72 -19.05
C PRO A 115 -1.95 -6.23 -19.00
N GLN A 116 -2.13 -4.97 -18.62
CA GLN A 116 -3.45 -4.34 -18.68
C GLN A 116 -3.81 -4.04 -20.14
N PRO A 117 -5.11 -4.14 -20.52
CA PRO A 117 -5.54 -3.65 -21.81
C PRO A 117 -5.24 -2.14 -21.95
N PRO A 118 -4.84 -1.67 -23.14
CA PRO A 118 -4.44 -0.28 -23.36
C PRO A 118 -5.58 0.66 -22.95
N GLY A 119 -5.28 1.62 -22.07
CA GLY A 119 -6.23 2.60 -21.53
C GLY A 119 -6.54 2.49 -20.03
N LYS A 120 -6.16 1.39 -19.37
CA LYS A 120 -6.24 1.24 -17.90
C LYS A 120 -4.84 1.28 -17.28
N GLN A 121 -4.39 2.45 -16.85
CA GLN A 121 -3.22 2.51 -15.96
C GLN A 121 -3.64 1.99 -14.58
N ARG A 122 -2.92 0.98 -14.06
CA ARG A 122 -3.04 0.56 -12.66
C ARG A 122 -2.54 1.68 -11.76
N SER A 123 -3.44 2.60 -11.43
CA SER A 123 -3.23 3.53 -10.34
C SER A 123 -3.32 2.74 -9.03
N PHE A 124 -2.19 2.29 -8.49
CA PHE A 124 -2.14 1.80 -7.11
C PHE A 124 -2.42 2.91 -6.09
N ASN A 125 -2.47 4.17 -6.53
CA ASN A 125 -3.04 5.27 -5.78
C ASN A 125 -4.55 5.08 -5.63
N ARG A 126 -4.95 4.75 -4.40
CA ARG A 126 -6.32 4.54 -3.86
C ARG A 126 -6.93 3.17 -4.18
N ARG A 127 -6.82 2.29 -3.18
CA ARG A 127 -7.88 1.42 -2.64
C ARG A 127 -9.25 1.60 -3.33
N LYS A 128 -9.41 0.92 -4.46
CA LYS A 128 -10.66 0.27 -4.83
C LYS A 128 -10.27 -1.14 -5.20
N PHE A 129 -10.36 -2.02 -4.21
CA PHE A 129 -10.76 -3.41 -4.45
C PHE A 129 -11.77 -3.42 -5.59
N ASP A 130 -11.64 -4.33 -6.56
CA ASP A 130 -12.54 -4.48 -7.71
C ASP A 130 -13.98 -4.77 -7.23
N LEU A 131 -14.65 -3.76 -6.68
CA LEU A 131 -16.10 -3.68 -6.80
C LEU A 131 -16.34 -3.39 -8.28
N PRO A 132 -17.25 -4.13 -8.94
CA PRO A 132 -17.68 -3.76 -10.28
C PRO A 132 -18.05 -2.28 -10.23
N GLU A 133 -17.26 -1.49 -10.97
CA GLU A 133 -17.42 -0.06 -11.13
C GLU A 133 -18.89 0.19 -11.42
N GLY A 134 -19.53 1.02 -10.59
CA GLY A 134 -20.99 1.12 -10.42
C GLY A 134 -21.78 1.26 -11.72
N GLY A 135 -21.91 0.15 -12.44
CA GLY A 135 -22.75 0.00 -13.61
C GLY A 135 -24.18 -0.04 -13.11
N ALA A 136 -25.02 0.77 -13.75
CA ALA A 136 -26.45 0.74 -13.52
C ALA A 136 -26.92 -0.71 -13.46
N ILE A 137 -27.50 -1.11 -12.33
CA ILE A 137 -28.10 -2.43 -12.19
C ILE A 137 -29.11 -2.57 -13.34
N PRO A 138 -28.98 -3.56 -14.24
CA PRO A 138 -29.91 -3.71 -15.34
C PRO A 138 -31.33 -3.82 -14.77
N ASN A 139 -32.26 -3.03 -15.32
CA ASN A 139 -33.64 -2.86 -14.83
C ASN A 139 -34.37 -4.17 -14.54
N GLU A 140 -33.94 -5.26 -15.17
CA GLU A 140 -34.44 -6.61 -14.98
C GLU A 140 -34.17 -7.17 -13.56
N LYS A 141 -33.00 -6.86 -12.98
CA LYS A 141 -32.65 -7.29 -11.61
C LYS A 141 -33.44 -6.50 -10.56
N THR A 142 -33.67 -5.21 -10.81
CA THR A 142 -34.52 -4.35 -9.97
C THR A 142 -35.99 -4.78 -10.04
N ALA A 143 -36.48 -5.19 -11.22
CA ALA A 143 -37.83 -5.74 -11.39
C ALA A 143 -38.00 -7.07 -10.64
N GLY A 144 -37.00 -7.95 -10.66
CA GLY A 144 -37.01 -9.20 -9.91
C GLY A 144 -37.10 -9.00 -8.39
N VAL A 145 -36.33 -8.06 -7.85
CA VAL A 145 -36.36 -7.70 -6.42
C VAL A 145 -37.71 -7.08 -6.04
N ASN A 146 -38.26 -6.20 -6.87
CA ASN A 146 -39.57 -5.59 -6.62
C ASN A 146 -40.70 -6.63 -6.60
N ASN A 147 -40.63 -7.66 -7.46
CA ASN A 147 -41.62 -8.73 -7.49
C ASN A 147 -41.52 -9.61 -6.23
N ALA A 148 -40.30 -9.94 -5.79
CA ALA A 148 -40.09 -10.68 -4.55
C ALA A 148 -40.61 -9.91 -3.31
N VAL A 149 -40.32 -8.60 -3.24
CA VAL A 149 -40.84 -7.74 -2.16
C VAL A 149 -42.37 -7.65 -2.20
N ARG A 150 -42.99 -7.64 -3.38
CA ARG A 150 -44.45 -7.64 -3.52
C ARG A 150 -45.06 -8.93 -3.01
N VAL A 151 -44.49 -10.09 -3.36
CA VAL A 151 -44.94 -11.42 -2.91
C VAL A 151 -44.86 -11.56 -1.39
N ILE A 152 -43.78 -11.04 -0.78
CA ILE A 152 -43.60 -11.08 0.69
C ILE A 152 -44.62 -10.20 1.41
N ASN A 153 -44.94 -9.02 0.86
CA ASN A 153 -45.93 -8.12 1.46
C ASN A 153 -47.38 -8.60 1.27
N THR A 154 -47.68 -9.32 0.18
CA THR A 154 -49.01 -9.92 -0.03
C THR A 154 -49.22 -11.22 0.76
N GLY A 155 -48.15 -11.85 1.27
CA GLY A 155 -48.22 -13.05 2.11
C GLY A 155 -48.38 -12.80 3.61
N LYS A 156 -48.44 -11.54 4.06
CA LYS A 156 -48.73 -11.18 5.46
C LYS A 156 -50.06 -10.44 5.54
N GLY A 157 -51.16 -11.18 5.38
CA GLY A 157 -52.50 -10.63 5.58
C GLY A 157 -53.62 -11.58 5.23
N LYS A 158 -53.92 -12.48 6.18
CA LYS A 158 -55.03 -13.45 6.24
C LYS A 158 -54.90 -14.72 5.40
#